data_AF-A0A839JGU0-F1
#
_entry.id   AF-A0A839JGU0-F1
#
_cell.length_a   1.000
_cell.length_b   1.000
_cell.length_c   1.000
_cell.angle_alpha   90.00
_cell.angle_beta   90.00
_cell.angle_gamma   90.00
#
_symmetry.space_group_name_H-M   'P 1'
#
loop_
_entity.id
_entity.type
_entity.pdbx_description
1 polymer ?
#
loop_
_entity_poly.entity_id
_entity_poly.type
_entity_poly.pdbx_seq_one_letter_code
_entity_poly.pdbx_strand_id
1 'polypeptide(L)'
;MQPVGSPRLPHRAPDRAVRHRLRDASSVLIVTNRPAIANSWYDDFIRFIGHQTSFKFVSESASLADRAPMTRAQWPKYLVEHEDEDPRIVEFLSLQDLKGSQYFGGGYKKLKHIADYTWDLLVIDEAHEGVDTTKTDIAFDQIKRTHTLHLSGTPFKALASGRFAESEIFNWTYEDEQTAREEWSDGTQDNPYAPLPKLNLLTYQLSRMITDRLAEGVAIEEDAANVDYAFDLNEFFATKVNIRFSERHEYCG
;
A
#
# COMPACT_ATOMS: atom_id res chain seq x y z
N MET A 1 3.17 -29.65 23.56
CA MET A 1 2.68 -28.27 23.40
C MET A 1 2.51 -28.04 21.91
N GLN A 2 1.27 -28.08 21.40
CA GLN A 2 1.00 -27.75 20.00
C GLN A 2 1.12 -26.23 19.84
N PRO A 3 1.73 -25.71 18.75
CA PRO A 3 1.73 -24.29 18.50
C PRO A 3 0.30 -23.86 18.21
N VAL A 4 -0.18 -22.88 18.97
CA VAL A 4 -1.46 -22.21 18.73
C VAL A 4 -1.37 -21.59 17.34
N GLY A 5 -2.12 -22.14 16.39
CA GLY A 5 -2.20 -21.59 15.05
C GLY A 5 -2.78 -20.19 15.12
N SER A 6 -2.02 -19.20 14.64
CA SER A 6 -2.56 -17.88 14.32
C SER A 6 -3.78 -18.04 13.41
N PRO A 7 -4.89 -17.31 13.64
CA PRO A 7 -6.03 -17.36 12.75
C PRO A 7 -5.55 -16.97 11.34
N ARG A 8 -5.61 -17.90 10.39
CA ARG A 8 -5.42 -17.57 8.97
C ARG A 8 -6.62 -16.73 8.57
N LEU A 9 -6.38 -15.46 8.29
CA LEU A 9 -7.40 -14.58 7.74
C LEU A 9 -7.85 -15.11 6.37
N PRO A 10 -9.13 -14.99 6.01
CA PRO A 10 -9.59 -15.39 4.70
C PRO A 10 -8.86 -14.58 3.62
N HIS A 11 -8.23 -15.29 2.68
CA HIS A 11 -7.68 -14.74 1.44
C HIS A 11 -8.83 -14.61 0.46
N ARG A 12 -9.29 -13.38 0.20
CA ARG A 12 -10.40 -13.13 -0.70
C ARG A 12 -10.13 -11.86 -1.50
N ALA A 13 -10.08 -12.02 -2.81
CA ALA A 13 -10.10 -10.89 -3.72
C ALA A 13 -11.33 -10.01 -3.43
N PRO A 14 -11.24 -8.67 -3.63
CA PRO A 14 -12.39 -7.80 -3.45
C PRO A 14 -13.58 -8.33 -4.27
N ASP A 15 -14.72 -8.50 -3.60
CA ASP A 15 -15.94 -9.04 -4.22
C ASP A 15 -16.33 -8.17 -5.43
N ARG A 16 -17.02 -8.78 -6.40
CA ARG A 16 -17.65 -8.09 -7.53
C ARG A 16 -18.52 -6.92 -7.07
N ALA A 17 -19.09 -7.00 -5.86
CA ALA A 17 -19.80 -5.90 -5.21
C ALA A 17 -18.93 -4.66 -4.92
N VAL A 18 -17.69 -4.83 -4.46
CA VAL A 18 -16.75 -3.71 -4.23
C VAL A 18 -16.38 -3.04 -5.56
N ARG A 19 -16.11 -3.87 -6.59
CA ARG A 19 -15.84 -3.37 -7.95
C ARG A 19 -17.03 -2.65 -8.57
N HIS A 20 -18.26 -3.10 -8.32
CA HIS A 20 -19.48 -2.44 -8.80
C HIS A 20 -19.68 -1.08 -8.14
N ARG A 21 -19.49 -0.99 -6.81
CA ARG A 21 -19.66 0.26 -6.07
C ARG A 21 -18.67 1.35 -6.48
N LEU A 22 -17.44 0.97 -6.85
CA LEU A 22 -16.45 1.89 -7.41
C LEU A 22 -16.87 2.47 -8.78
N ARG A 23 -17.66 1.72 -9.57
CA ARG A 23 -18.17 2.19 -10.88
C ARG A 23 -19.30 3.21 -10.77
N ASP A 24 -20.08 3.12 -9.69
CA ASP A 24 -21.22 4.01 -9.45
C ASP A 24 -20.83 5.30 -8.72
N ALA A 25 -19.59 5.41 -8.22
CA ALA A 25 -19.11 6.62 -7.57
C ALA A 25 -18.93 7.76 -8.59
N SER A 26 -19.35 8.96 -8.22
CA SER A 26 -19.13 10.19 -8.98
C SER A 26 -18.17 11.15 -8.26
N SER A 27 -18.01 10.98 -6.95
CA SER A 27 -17.12 11.78 -6.11
C SER A 27 -16.25 10.90 -5.21
N VAL A 28 -14.94 10.94 -5.46
CA VAL A 28 -13.94 10.17 -4.70
C VAL A 28 -12.93 11.12 -4.06
N LEU A 29 -12.73 10.95 -2.75
CA LEU A 29 -11.74 11.67 -1.97
C LEU A 29 -10.60 10.73 -1.60
N ILE A 30 -9.37 11.03 -1.99
CA ILE A 30 -8.19 10.24 -1.65
C ILE A 30 -7.33 11.03 -0.67
N VAL A 31 -7.06 10.45 0.49
CA VAL A 31 -6.26 11.07 1.54
C VAL A 31 -5.09 10.17 1.91
N THR A 32 -3.87 10.70 1.88
CA THR A 32 -2.65 9.95 2.25
C THR A 32 -1.83 10.70 3.31
N ASN A 33 -1.05 9.96 4.10
CA ASN A 33 -0.04 10.53 4.97
C ASN A 33 1.30 10.84 4.26
N ARG A 34 1.46 10.38 3.00
CA ARG A 34 2.70 10.49 2.24
C ARG A 34 2.49 11.37 0.99
N PRO A 35 2.65 12.70 1.07
CA PRO A 35 2.42 13.59 -0.08
C PRO A 35 3.23 13.21 -1.34
N ALA A 36 4.41 12.60 -1.16
CA ALA A 36 5.31 12.18 -2.23
C ALA A 36 4.70 11.15 -3.20
N ILE A 37 3.71 10.35 -2.75
CA ILE A 37 3.08 9.34 -3.61
C ILE A 37 2.02 9.91 -4.55
N ALA A 38 1.75 11.22 -4.50
CA ALA A 38 0.78 11.88 -5.37
C ALA A 38 1.05 11.62 -6.86
N ASN A 39 2.33 11.58 -7.26
CA ASN A 39 2.73 11.26 -8.63
C ASN A 39 2.27 9.85 -9.04
N SER A 40 2.44 8.85 -8.17
CA SER A 40 2.00 7.47 -8.46
C SER A 40 0.49 7.42 -8.65
N TRP A 41 -0.28 8.01 -7.73
CA TRP A 41 -1.74 8.08 -7.84
C TRP A 41 -2.21 8.79 -9.11
N TYR A 42 -1.53 9.87 -9.51
CA TYR A 42 -1.85 10.58 -10.74
C TYR A 42 -1.51 9.76 -11.99
N ASP A 43 -0.33 9.14 -12.03
CA ASP A 43 0.10 8.31 -13.15
C ASP A 43 -0.84 7.10 -13.32
N ASP A 44 -1.24 6.44 -12.22
CA ASP A 44 -2.23 5.36 -12.23
C ASP A 44 -3.60 5.86 -12.68
N PHE A 45 -4.04 7.02 -12.20
CA PHE A 45 -5.28 7.63 -12.64
C PHE A 45 -5.29 7.86 -14.16
N ILE A 46 -4.25 8.48 -14.73
CA ILE A 46 -4.16 8.72 -16.17
C ILE A 46 -4.15 7.41 -16.95
N ARG A 47 -3.36 6.44 -16.48
CA ARG A 47 -3.17 5.14 -17.13
C ARG A 47 -4.42 4.29 -17.14
N PHE A 48 -5.26 4.33 -16.10
CA PHE A 48 -6.35 3.37 -15.93
C PHE A 48 -7.75 3.99 -15.93
N ILE A 49 -7.89 5.29 -15.61
CA ILE A 49 -9.20 5.93 -15.37
C ILE A 49 -9.43 7.11 -16.32
N GLY A 50 -8.49 8.05 -16.37
CA GLY A 50 -8.70 9.38 -16.94
C GLY A 50 -9.00 9.41 -18.44
N HIS A 51 -8.55 8.40 -19.20
CA HIS A 51 -8.79 8.33 -20.64
C HIS A 51 -10.04 7.52 -21.03
N GLN A 52 -10.65 6.80 -20.09
CA GLN A 52 -11.82 5.92 -20.34
C GLN A 52 -13.10 6.41 -19.65
N THR A 53 -13.02 7.50 -18.87
CA THR A 53 -14.10 7.97 -18.01
C THR A 53 -14.20 9.50 -18.00
N SER A 54 -15.31 10.02 -17.46
CA SER A 54 -15.52 11.45 -17.21
C SER A 54 -14.85 11.96 -15.93
N PHE A 55 -14.10 11.10 -15.22
CA PHE A 55 -13.39 11.52 -14.01
C PHE A 55 -12.31 12.54 -14.31
N LYS A 56 -12.16 13.51 -13.40
CA LYS A 56 -11.05 14.47 -13.36
C LYS A 56 -10.29 14.34 -12.06
N PHE A 57 -8.96 14.32 -12.17
CA PHE A 57 -8.07 14.31 -11.02
C PHE A 57 -7.79 15.73 -10.57
N VAL A 58 -8.28 16.05 -9.37
CA VAL A 58 -8.15 17.37 -8.75
C VAL A 58 -7.12 17.29 -7.63
N SER A 59 -6.07 18.10 -7.70
CA SER A 59 -5.09 18.19 -6.63
C SER A 59 -4.28 19.47 -6.72
N GLU A 60 -3.83 19.97 -5.56
CA GLU A 60 -2.87 21.06 -5.45
C GLU A 60 -1.63 20.60 -4.67
N SER A 61 -1.37 19.29 -4.63
CA SER A 61 -0.15 18.75 -4.04
C SER A 61 1.07 19.30 -4.77
N ALA A 62 2.05 19.82 -4.01
CA ALA A 62 3.29 20.35 -4.57
C ALA A 62 4.05 19.32 -5.42
N SER A 63 3.91 18.02 -5.08
CA SER A 63 4.51 16.92 -5.84
C SER A 63 4.00 16.78 -7.28
N LEU A 64 2.85 17.39 -7.61
CA LEU A 64 2.22 17.36 -8.92
C LEU A 64 2.39 18.67 -9.72
N ALA A 65 3.21 19.61 -9.25
CA ALA A 65 3.36 20.93 -9.88
C ALA A 65 3.73 20.83 -11.38
N ASP A 66 4.59 19.88 -11.75
CA ASP A 66 5.05 19.68 -13.14
C ASP A 66 4.09 18.83 -13.99
N ARG A 67 3.05 18.23 -13.38
CA ARG A 67 2.09 17.31 -14.03
C ARG A 67 0.76 17.98 -14.38
N ALA A 68 0.57 19.23 -13.95
CA ALA A 68 -0.60 20.07 -14.22
C ALA A 68 -1.96 19.36 -14.00
N PRO A 69 -2.22 18.76 -12.82
CA PRO A 69 -3.55 18.26 -12.49
C PRO A 69 -4.57 19.41 -12.47
N MET A 70 -5.87 19.07 -12.51
CA MET A 70 -6.91 20.08 -12.35
C MET A 70 -6.82 20.69 -10.95
N THR A 71 -6.86 22.02 -10.88
CA THR A 71 -6.88 22.74 -9.59
C THR A 71 -8.28 22.78 -9.00
N ARG A 72 -8.39 23.00 -7.69
CA ARG A 72 -9.69 23.05 -7.00
C ARG A 72 -10.56 24.22 -7.47
N ALA A 73 -9.93 25.31 -7.91
CA ALA A 73 -10.63 26.47 -8.48
C ALA A 73 -11.13 26.23 -9.92
N GLN A 74 -10.53 25.29 -10.65
CA GLN A 74 -10.95 24.93 -12.01
C GLN A 74 -12.15 23.98 -11.99
N TRP A 75 -12.22 23.06 -11.02
CA TRP A 75 -13.27 22.05 -10.94
C TRP A 75 -14.71 22.62 -11.02
N PRO A 76 -15.11 23.65 -10.25
CA PRO A 76 -16.47 24.20 -10.35
C PRO A 76 -16.79 24.79 -11.73
N LYS A 77 -15.79 25.34 -12.43
CA LYS A 77 -15.98 25.86 -13.80
C LYS A 77 -16.16 24.71 -14.78
N TYR A 78 -15.33 23.68 -14.67
CA TYR A 78 -15.43 22.46 -15.46
C TYR A 78 -16.79 21.79 -15.31
N LEU A 79 -17.31 21.71 -14.08
CA LEU A 79 -18.62 21.14 -13.79
C LEU A 79 -19.77 21.85 -14.54
N VAL A 80 -19.69 23.18 -14.66
CA VAL A 80 -20.70 23.99 -15.38
C VAL A 80 -20.51 23.89 -16.90
N GLU A 81 -19.27 23.90 -17.38
CA GLU A 81 -18.95 23.83 -18.82
C GLU A 81 -19.26 22.45 -19.43
N HIS A 82 -19.25 21.40 -18.61
CA HIS A 82 -19.43 20.01 -19.03
C HIS A 82 -20.59 19.32 -18.30
N GLU A 83 -21.64 20.04 -17.95
CA GLU A 83 -22.80 19.50 -17.21
C GLU A 83 -23.41 18.25 -17.91
N ASP A 84 -23.45 18.27 -19.24
CA ASP A 84 -24.01 17.18 -20.06
C ASP A 84 -23.09 15.93 -20.17
N GLU A 85 -21.86 15.98 -19.65
CA GLU A 85 -20.86 14.90 -19.79
C GLU A 85 -20.75 13.98 -18.56
N ASP A 86 -21.67 14.11 -17.58
CA ASP A 86 -21.60 13.42 -16.28
C ASP A 86 -20.20 13.56 -15.64
N PRO A 87 -19.71 14.79 -15.40
CA PRO A 87 -18.35 15.02 -14.93
C PRO A 87 -18.17 14.48 -13.51
N ARG A 88 -17.12 13.67 -13.30
CA ARG A 88 -16.82 13.03 -12.02
C ARG A 88 -15.50 13.54 -11.45
N ILE A 89 -15.33 13.45 -10.13
CA ILE A 89 -14.15 13.97 -9.43
C ILE A 89 -13.41 12.88 -8.64
N VAL A 90 -12.09 12.88 -8.79
CA VAL A 90 -11.15 12.28 -7.84
C VAL A 90 -10.32 13.40 -7.25
N GLU A 91 -10.57 13.80 -5.99
CA GLU A 91 -9.74 14.80 -5.31
C GLU A 91 -8.69 14.12 -4.44
N PHE A 92 -7.42 14.47 -4.68
CA PHE A 92 -6.28 13.95 -3.92
C PHE A 92 -5.70 15.01 -2.99
N LEU A 93 -5.54 14.65 -1.72
CA LEU A 93 -4.97 15.52 -0.69
C LEU A 93 -4.10 14.75 0.32
N SER A 94 -3.23 15.47 1.01
CA SER A 94 -2.51 14.91 2.16
C SER A 94 -3.31 15.10 3.45
N LEU A 95 -3.11 14.21 4.41
CA LEU A 95 -3.67 14.32 5.76
C LEU A 95 -3.21 15.59 6.47
N GLN A 96 -1.99 16.05 6.20
CA GLN A 96 -1.48 17.30 6.76
C GLN A 96 -2.24 18.51 6.21
N ASP A 97 -2.55 18.52 4.91
CA ASP A 97 -3.34 19.58 4.28
C ASP A 97 -4.77 19.60 4.86
N LEU A 98 -5.39 18.42 5.00
CA LEU A 98 -6.71 18.24 5.62
C LEU A 98 -6.75 18.80 7.05
N LYS A 99 -5.89 18.30 7.94
CA LYS A 99 -5.85 18.70 9.36
C LYS A 99 -5.51 20.17 9.56
N GLY A 100 -4.80 20.79 8.63
CA GLY A 100 -4.50 22.23 8.68
C GLY A 100 -5.73 23.11 8.46
N SER A 101 -6.80 22.58 7.86
CA SER A 101 -8.04 23.30 7.60
C SER A 101 -8.82 23.61 8.89
N GLN A 102 -9.37 24.82 8.98
CA GLN A 102 -10.28 25.23 10.04
C GLN A 102 -11.52 24.33 10.16
N TYR A 103 -11.96 23.74 9.05
CA TYR A 103 -13.12 22.85 9.03
C TYR A 103 -12.80 21.44 9.55
N PHE A 104 -11.52 21.15 9.80
CA PHE A 104 -10.99 19.85 10.25
C PHE A 104 -10.07 19.95 11.48
N GLY A 105 -10.22 21.02 12.28
CA GLY A 105 -9.50 21.22 13.54
C GLY A 105 -8.20 22.03 13.45
N GLY A 106 -7.89 22.60 12.28
CA GLY A 106 -6.75 23.49 12.05
C GLY A 106 -7.09 24.99 12.13
N GLY A 107 -6.18 25.83 11.62
CA GLY A 107 -6.29 27.29 11.69
C GLY A 107 -6.49 27.98 10.34
N TYR A 108 -6.38 27.25 9.22
CA TYR A 108 -6.39 27.85 7.88
C TYR A 108 -7.76 27.73 7.21
N LYS A 109 -8.27 28.82 6.63
CA LYS A 109 -9.54 28.84 5.88
C LYS A 109 -9.38 28.24 4.48
N LYS A 110 -9.23 26.92 4.40
CA LYS A 110 -9.10 26.15 3.15
C LYS A 110 -9.96 24.90 3.18
N LEU A 111 -10.14 24.23 2.05
CA LEU A 111 -10.83 22.92 1.96
C LEU A 111 -12.26 22.92 2.52
N LYS A 112 -12.97 24.06 2.49
CA LYS A 112 -14.37 24.13 2.94
C LYS A 112 -15.26 23.17 2.15
N HIS A 113 -15.01 23.09 0.84
CA HIS A 113 -15.77 22.25 -0.08
C HIS A 113 -15.73 20.77 0.31
N ILE A 114 -14.64 20.29 0.90
CA ILE A 114 -14.54 18.91 1.40
C ILE A 114 -15.61 18.61 2.45
N ALA A 115 -15.92 19.56 3.33
CA ALA A 115 -16.95 19.42 4.37
C ALA A 115 -18.37 19.72 3.86
N ASP A 116 -18.48 20.55 2.82
CA ASP A 116 -19.76 20.91 2.21
C ASP A 116 -20.30 19.78 1.33
N TYR A 117 -19.43 19.12 0.56
CA TYR A 117 -19.79 18.05 -0.36
C TYR A 117 -20.09 16.74 0.36
N THR A 118 -20.94 15.92 -0.26
CA THR A 118 -21.16 14.53 0.14
C THR A 118 -20.38 13.66 -0.83
N TRP A 119 -19.39 12.94 -0.30
CA TRP A 119 -18.50 12.09 -1.10
C TRP A 119 -19.05 10.67 -1.21
N ASP A 120 -18.99 10.06 -2.38
CA ASP A 120 -19.43 8.68 -2.53
C ASP A 120 -18.44 7.71 -1.88
N LEU A 121 -17.15 8.03 -1.99
CA LEU A 121 -16.06 7.22 -1.47
C LEU A 121 -14.95 8.09 -0.89
N LEU A 122 -14.58 7.80 0.37
CA LEU A 122 -13.32 8.22 0.95
C LEU A 122 -12.32 7.06 0.90
N VAL A 123 -11.17 7.28 0.26
CA VAL A 123 -10.02 6.38 0.27
C VAL A 123 -8.98 6.93 1.24
N ILE A 124 -8.65 6.14 2.26
CA ILE A 124 -7.58 6.45 3.22
C ILE A 124 -6.41 5.55 2.88
N ASP A 125 -5.39 6.15 2.29
CA ASP A 125 -4.14 5.49 1.94
C ASP A 125 -3.18 5.43 3.14
N GLU A 126 -2.42 4.34 3.22
CA GLU A 126 -1.57 3.98 4.37
C GLU A 126 -2.27 4.17 5.71
N ALA A 127 -3.47 3.60 5.84
CA ALA A 127 -4.36 3.79 6.99
C ALA A 127 -3.70 3.44 8.34
N HIS A 128 -2.68 2.58 8.35
CA HIS A 128 -1.94 2.22 9.57
C HIS A 128 -1.01 3.33 10.09
N GLU A 129 -0.62 4.32 9.26
CA GLU A 129 0.29 5.41 9.64
C GLU A 129 -0.44 6.67 10.15
N GLY A 130 -1.71 6.85 9.77
CA GLY A 130 -2.40 8.15 9.90
C GLY A 130 -3.70 8.15 10.69
N VAL A 131 -4.36 7.00 10.84
CA VAL A 131 -5.75 6.94 11.36
C VAL A 131 -5.80 6.97 12.88
N ASP A 132 -4.82 6.41 13.60
CA ASP A 132 -4.92 6.21 15.06
C ASP A 132 -4.56 7.44 15.92
N THR A 133 -4.87 8.66 15.46
CA THR A 133 -4.85 9.85 16.33
C THR A 133 -6.25 10.42 16.46
N THR A 134 -6.65 10.79 17.68
CA THR A 134 -7.95 11.42 17.97
C THR A 134 -8.26 12.61 17.05
N LYS A 135 -7.22 13.36 16.63
CA LYS A 135 -7.38 14.47 15.68
C LYS A 135 -7.72 14.02 14.26
N THR A 136 -7.19 12.89 13.80
CA THR A 136 -7.54 12.34 12.49
C THR A 136 -8.98 11.85 12.46
N ASP A 137 -9.39 11.11 13.49
CA ASP A 137 -10.75 10.58 13.58
C ASP A 137 -11.78 11.71 13.55
N ILE A 138 -11.56 12.77 14.34
CA ILE A 138 -12.41 13.98 14.33
C ILE A 138 -12.46 14.63 12.94
N ALA A 139 -11.31 14.74 12.26
CA ALA A 139 -11.27 15.32 10.91
C ALA A 139 -12.05 14.47 9.92
N PHE A 140 -11.98 13.15 10.01
CA PHE A 140 -12.76 12.27 9.16
C PHE A 140 -14.25 12.28 9.48
N ASP A 141 -14.65 12.36 10.75
CA ASP A 141 -16.07 12.45 11.13
C ASP A 141 -16.78 13.68 10.56
N GLN A 142 -16.02 14.73 10.22
CA GLN A 142 -16.53 15.95 9.61
C GLN A 142 -16.71 15.84 8.08
N ILE A 143 -16.28 14.74 7.45
CA ILE A 143 -16.44 14.51 6.01
C ILE A 143 -17.70 13.67 5.78
N LYS A 144 -18.70 14.26 5.12
CA LYS A 144 -19.92 13.54 4.73
C LYS A 144 -19.60 12.56 3.61
N ARG A 145 -19.91 11.29 3.82
CA ARG A 145 -19.59 10.23 2.86
C ARG A 145 -20.50 9.02 2.93
N THR A 146 -20.60 8.29 1.83
CA THR A 146 -21.37 7.04 1.75
C THR A 146 -20.52 5.83 2.12
N HIS A 147 -19.28 5.76 1.62
CA HIS A 147 -18.37 4.63 1.84
C HIS A 147 -16.97 5.09 2.26
N THR A 148 -16.24 4.23 2.95
CA THR A 148 -14.83 4.45 3.31
C THR A 148 -14.02 3.19 3.00
N LEU A 149 -12.92 3.36 2.27
CA LEU A 149 -11.96 2.32 1.93
C LEU A 149 -10.63 2.61 2.61
N HIS A 150 -10.19 1.70 3.47
CA HIS A 150 -8.87 1.78 4.11
C HIS A 150 -7.87 0.92 3.33
N LEU A 151 -6.85 1.55 2.76
CA LEU A 151 -5.73 0.87 2.10
C LEU A 151 -4.55 0.82 3.06
N SER A 152 -3.94 -0.36 3.24
CA SER A 152 -2.82 -0.51 4.17
C SER A 152 -1.97 -1.71 3.79
N GLY A 153 -0.67 -1.48 3.60
CA GLY A 153 0.29 -2.58 3.42
C GLY A 153 0.58 -3.38 4.70
N THR A 154 0.37 -2.79 5.88
CA THR A 154 0.62 -3.46 7.18
C THR A 154 -0.60 -3.36 8.13
N PRO A 155 -1.71 -4.05 7.83
CA PRO A 155 -2.99 -3.86 8.53
C PRO A 155 -3.04 -4.42 9.97
N PHE A 156 -1.91 -4.84 10.57
CA PHE A 156 -1.87 -5.54 11.86
C PHE A 156 -2.64 -4.83 12.99
N LYS A 157 -2.45 -3.51 13.13
CA LYS A 157 -3.15 -2.72 14.17
C LYS A 157 -4.65 -2.62 13.91
N ALA A 158 -5.04 -2.41 12.65
CA ALA A 158 -6.44 -2.27 12.25
C ALA A 158 -7.22 -3.59 12.40
N LEU A 159 -6.56 -4.71 12.14
CA LEU A 159 -7.12 -6.04 12.35
C LEU A 159 -7.23 -6.38 13.84
N ALA A 160 -6.21 -6.05 14.63
CA ALA A 160 -6.21 -6.29 16.07
C ALA A 160 -7.22 -5.44 16.85
N SER A 161 -7.58 -4.26 16.34
CA SER A 161 -8.53 -3.36 17.01
C SER A 161 -9.99 -3.81 16.90
N GLY A 162 -10.31 -4.78 16.04
CA GLY A 162 -11.69 -5.25 15.84
C GLY A 162 -12.60 -4.22 15.18
N ARG A 163 -12.04 -3.19 14.53
CA ARG A 163 -12.78 -2.09 13.90
C ARG A 163 -13.59 -2.53 12.66
N PHE A 164 -13.27 -3.67 12.07
CA PHE A 164 -13.87 -4.18 10.83
C PHE A 164 -14.41 -5.60 11.03
N ALA A 165 -15.57 -5.91 10.44
CA ALA A 165 -16.05 -7.27 10.35
C ALA A 165 -15.23 -8.08 9.33
N GLU A 166 -15.18 -9.40 9.47
CA GLU A 166 -14.43 -10.27 8.54
C GLU A 166 -14.87 -10.10 7.08
N SER A 167 -16.15 -9.83 6.83
CA SER A 167 -16.69 -9.58 5.48
C SER A 167 -16.29 -8.24 4.88
N GLU A 168 -15.73 -7.34 5.68
CA GLU A 168 -15.27 -6.00 5.28
C GLU A 168 -13.75 -5.95 5.07
N ILE A 169 -13.06 -7.05 5.40
CA ILE A 169 -11.62 -7.20 5.25
C ILE A 169 -11.35 -7.97 3.97
N PHE A 170 -10.62 -7.33 3.05
CA PHE A 170 -10.17 -7.94 1.81
C PHE A 170 -8.65 -7.98 1.80
N ASN A 171 -8.08 -9.18 1.76
CA ASN A 171 -6.65 -9.38 1.68
C ASN A 171 -6.29 -9.84 0.27
N TRP A 172 -5.41 -9.08 -0.39
CA TRP A 172 -4.77 -9.46 -1.63
C TRP A 172 -3.28 -9.48 -1.37
N THR A 173 -2.76 -10.67 -1.10
CA THR A 173 -1.36 -10.89 -0.74
C THR A 173 -0.52 -11.17 -1.96
N TYR A 174 0.79 -11.10 -1.80
CA TYR A 174 1.71 -11.48 -2.87
C TYR A 174 1.53 -12.95 -3.29
N GLU A 175 1.17 -13.85 -2.38
CA GLU A 175 0.84 -15.24 -2.72
C GLU A 175 -0.36 -15.29 -3.67
N ASP A 176 -1.41 -14.51 -3.38
CA ASP A 176 -2.59 -14.39 -4.24
C ASP A 176 -2.22 -13.84 -5.64
N GLU A 177 -1.30 -12.87 -5.71
CA GLU A 177 -0.78 -12.35 -6.99
C GLU A 177 0.00 -13.40 -7.79
N GLN A 178 0.81 -14.23 -7.13
CA GLN A 178 1.53 -15.32 -7.78
C GLN A 178 0.56 -16.39 -8.30
N THR A 179 -0.45 -16.75 -7.51
CA THR A 179 -1.52 -17.66 -7.94
C THR A 179 -2.27 -17.06 -9.14
N ALA A 180 -2.67 -15.80 -9.09
CA ALA A 180 -3.32 -15.12 -10.20
C ALA A 180 -2.44 -15.05 -11.46
N ARG A 181 -1.11 -14.92 -11.30
CA ARG A 181 -0.16 -15.01 -12.41
C ARG A 181 -0.19 -16.37 -13.08
N GLU A 182 -0.23 -17.44 -12.29
CA GLU A 182 -0.21 -18.84 -12.77
C GLU A 182 -1.55 -19.27 -13.37
N GLU A 183 -2.65 -18.82 -12.79
CA GLU A 183 -4.01 -19.15 -13.22
C GLU A 183 -4.55 -18.21 -14.31
N TRP A 184 -3.77 -17.22 -14.76
CA TRP A 184 -4.20 -16.26 -15.77
C TRP A 184 -4.59 -16.97 -17.08
N SER A 185 -5.88 -16.94 -17.41
CA SER A 185 -6.44 -17.63 -18.56
C SER A 185 -6.96 -16.70 -19.66
N ASP A 186 -6.91 -15.39 -19.47
CA ASP A 186 -7.39 -14.43 -20.46
C ASP A 186 -6.35 -14.26 -21.57
N GLY A 187 -6.66 -14.83 -22.74
CA GLY A 187 -5.80 -14.72 -23.93
C GLY A 187 -6.03 -13.45 -24.74
N THR A 188 -6.95 -12.57 -24.34
CA THR A 188 -7.24 -11.30 -25.04
C THR A 188 -6.45 -10.12 -24.48
N GLN A 189 -5.90 -10.25 -23.28
CA GLN A 189 -5.11 -9.22 -22.60
C GLN A 189 -3.80 -9.81 -22.11
N ASP A 190 -2.74 -8.99 -22.13
CA ASP A 190 -1.48 -9.36 -21.51
C ASP A 190 -1.69 -9.56 -20.01
N ASN A 191 -1.08 -10.62 -19.46
CA ASN A 191 -1.17 -10.91 -18.04
C ASN A 191 -0.50 -9.78 -17.23
N PRO A 192 -1.24 -9.02 -16.42
CA PRO A 192 -0.70 -7.90 -15.65
C PRO A 192 0.27 -8.36 -14.55
N TYR A 193 0.19 -9.63 -14.15
CA TYR A 193 1.05 -10.24 -13.14
C TYR A 193 2.31 -10.90 -13.73
N ALA A 194 2.43 -11.00 -15.07
CA ALA A 194 3.59 -11.59 -15.73
C ALA A 194 4.96 -11.02 -15.29
N PRO A 195 5.13 -9.69 -15.08
CA PRO A 195 6.43 -9.14 -14.67
C PRO A 195 6.75 -9.35 -13.19
N LEU A 196 5.82 -9.90 -12.38
CA LEU A 196 6.09 -10.10 -10.96
C LEU A 196 7.19 -11.15 -10.75
N PRO A 197 8.21 -10.87 -9.94
CA PRO A 197 9.27 -11.83 -9.65
C PRO A 197 8.71 -13.06 -8.90
N LYS A 198 9.54 -14.06 -8.62
CA LYS A 198 9.19 -15.11 -7.66
C LYS A 198 9.82 -14.75 -6.32
N LEU A 199 9.04 -14.80 -5.24
CA LEU A 199 9.55 -14.59 -3.88
C LEU A 199 9.96 -15.94 -3.28
N ASN A 200 11.24 -16.09 -3.00
CA ASN A 200 11.76 -17.25 -2.27
C ASN A 200 12.10 -16.81 -0.84
N LEU A 201 11.27 -17.21 0.14
CA LEU A 201 11.54 -16.95 1.54
C LEU A 201 12.33 -18.14 2.14
N LEU A 202 13.59 -17.90 2.49
CA LEU A 202 14.47 -18.92 3.06
C LEU A 202 14.75 -18.57 4.52
N THR A 203 14.37 -19.45 5.44
CA THR A 203 14.70 -19.31 6.86
C THR A 203 15.96 -20.10 7.18
N TYR A 204 17.00 -19.41 7.61
CA TYR A 204 18.25 -20.02 8.05
C TYR A 204 18.29 -20.08 9.57
N GLN A 205 18.48 -21.27 10.12
CA GLN A 205 18.83 -21.42 11.53
C GLN A 205 20.35 -21.41 11.65
N LEU A 206 20.90 -20.39 12.32
CA LEU A 206 22.33 -20.37 12.63
C LEU A 206 22.66 -21.55 13.55
N SER A 207 23.71 -22.29 13.21
CA SER A 207 24.13 -23.44 14.02
C SER A 207 24.66 -22.95 15.38
N ARG A 208 24.46 -23.76 16.43
CA ARG A 208 24.94 -23.45 17.79
C ARG A 208 26.44 -23.16 17.84
N MET A 209 27.21 -23.84 16.99
CA MET A 209 28.66 -23.64 16.88
C MET A 209 29.07 -22.21 16.48
N ILE A 210 28.22 -21.49 15.72
CA ILE A 210 28.45 -20.08 15.38
C ILE A 210 28.04 -19.17 16.55
N THR A 211 26.96 -19.51 17.24
CA THR A 211 26.48 -18.79 18.43
C THR A 211 27.47 -18.87 19.59
N ASP A 212 28.09 -20.04 19.79
CA ASP A 212 29.07 -20.28 20.86
C ASP A 212 30.37 -19.50 20.60
N ARG A 213 30.83 -19.40 19.34
CA ARG A 213 32.01 -18.58 18.97
C ARG A 213 31.76 -17.09 19.08
N LEU A 214 30.54 -16.62 18.78
CA LEU A 214 30.12 -15.25 19.03
C LEU A 214 30.11 -14.94 20.53
N ALA A 215 29.61 -15.86 21.36
CA ALA A 215 29.59 -15.72 22.81
C ALA A 215 30.99 -15.76 23.43
N GLU A 216 31.89 -16.60 22.92
CA GLU A 216 33.31 -16.62 23.31
C GLU A 216 34.07 -15.38 22.84
N GLY A 217 33.81 -14.89 21.62
CA GLY A 217 34.44 -13.67 21.09
C GLY A 217 34.10 -12.42 21.92
N VAL A 218 32.83 -12.26 22.33
CA VAL A 218 32.39 -11.19 23.24
C VAL A 218 33.07 -11.27 24.62
N ALA A 219 33.51 -12.45 25.05
CA ALA A 219 34.20 -12.64 26.33
C ALA A 219 35.72 -12.39 26.27
N ILE A 220 36.31 -12.27 25.07
CA ILE A 220 37.77 -12.11 24.86
C ILE A 220 38.15 -10.65 24.53
N GLU A 221 37.18 -9.77 24.27
CA GLU A 221 37.37 -8.35 23.93
C GLU A 221 37.61 -7.41 25.13
N GLU A 222 38.54 -7.75 26.03
CA GLU A 222 39.16 -6.71 26.89
C GLU A 222 40.55 -6.28 26.40
N ASP A 223 41.23 -6.99 25.48
CA ASP A 223 42.65 -6.62 25.20
C ASP A 223 43.26 -6.86 23.80
N ALA A 224 42.51 -7.13 22.72
CA ALA A 224 43.12 -7.13 21.38
C ALA A 224 42.15 -6.84 20.23
N ALA A 225 42.47 -5.79 19.46
CA ALA A 225 42.05 -5.51 18.08
C ALA A 225 40.66 -6.02 17.65
N ASN A 226 39.65 -5.16 17.81
CA ASN A 226 38.31 -5.15 17.19
C ASN A 226 38.20 -6.02 15.91
N VAL A 227 37.92 -7.33 16.09
CA VAL A 227 37.54 -8.23 15.00
C VAL A 227 36.03 -8.28 15.01
N ASP A 228 35.39 -7.74 13.98
CA ASP A 228 33.94 -7.73 13.87
C ASP A 228 33.42 -9.18 13.70
N TYR A 229 32.97 -9.79 14.79
CA TYR A 229 32.40 -11.13 14.80
C TYR A 229 30.93 -11.13 14.33
N ALA A 230 30.42 -10.05 13.74
CA ALA A 230 29.08 -10.02 13.17
C ALA A 230 28.95 -11.04 12.01
N PHE A 231 27.83 -11.78 12.02
CA PHE A 231 27.45 -12.62 10.89
C PHE A 231 27.15 -11.73 9.66
N ASP A 232 28.02 -11.77 8.64
CA ASP A 232 27.81 -11.06 7.38
C ASP A 232 27.04 -11.93 6.38
N LEU A 233 25.81 -11.51 6.08
CA LEU A 233 24.96 -12.13 5.05
C LEU A 233 25.62 -12.10 3.67
N ASN A 234 26.37 -11.04 3.32
CA ASN A 234 27.02 -10.90 2.03
C ASN A 234 28.15 -11.92 1.85
N GLU A 235 28.91 -12.20 2.91
CA GLU A 235 29.95 -13.24 2.89
C GLU A 235 29.32 -14.64 2.79
N PHE A 236 28.23 -14.88 3.53
CA PHE A 236 27.52 -16.17 3.49
C PHE A 236 26.95 -16.50 2.09
N PHE A 237 26.45 -15.50 1.37
CA PHE A 237 25.91 -15.66 0.01
C PHE A 237 26.91 -15.37 -1.10
N ALA A 238 28.18 -15.10 -0.78
CA ALA A 238 29.20 -14.84 -1.78
C ALA A 238 29.39 -16.07 -2.69
N THR A 239 28.94 -15.96 -3.93
CA THR A 239 29.13 -17.00 -4.93
C THR A 239 30.60 -17.07 -5.34
N LYS A 240 31.23 -18.23 -5.13
CA LYS A 240 32.53 -18.53 -5.75
C LYS A 240 32.33 -18.61 -7.25
N VAL A 241 32.95 -17.68 -8.00
CA VAL A 241 33.05 -17.74 -9.46
C VAL A 241 33.89 -18.96 -9.83
N ASN A 242 33.24 -20.12 -9.91
CA ASN A 242 33.60 -21.35 -10.62
C ASN A 242 33.03 -22.55 -9.85
N ILE A 243 31.83 -22.99 -10.24
CA ILE A 243 31.37 -24.35 -9.92
C ILE A 243 30.98 -25.03 -11.23
N ARG A 244 31.91 -25.81 -11.77
CA ARG A 244 31.61 -26.93 -12.67
C ARG A 244 31.12 -28.07 -11.77
N PHE A 245 29.86 -28.45 -11.87
CA PHE A 245 29.36 -29.65 -11.21
C PHE A 245 29.88 -30.90 -11.92
N SER A 246 30.59 -31.75 -11.20
CA SER A 246 30.84 -33.14 -11.61
C SER A 246 30.24 -34.07 -10.58
N GLU A 247 29.14 -34.72 -10.91
CA GLU A 247 28.69 -35.91 -10.22
C GLU A 247 29.67 -37.06 -10.50
N ARG A 248 30.19 -37.71 -9.45
CA ARG A 248 30.72 -39.07 -9.56
C ARG A 248 29.91 -39.95 -8.63
N HIS A 249 29.10 -40.82 -9.23
CA HIS A 249 28.53 -41.98 -8.56
C HIS A 249 29.64 -43.02 -8.35
N GLU A 250 29.93 -43.36 -7.11
CA GLU A 250 30.60 -44.63 -6.78
C GLU A 250 29.57 -45.56 -6.15
N TYR A 251 29.22 -46.61 -6.89
CA TYR A 251 28.59 -47.80 -6.35
C TYR A 251 29.67 -48.63 -5.64
N CYS A 252 29.53 -48.86 -4.33
CA CYS A 252 30.27 -49.92 -3.65
C CYS A 252 29.58 -51.26 -3.91
N GLY A 253 30.31 -52.20 -4.49
CA GLY A 253 30.02 -53.63 -4.43
C GLY A 253 30.52 -54.26 -3.14
#